data_AF-A0A1I1EJ70-F1
#
_entry.id   AF-A0A1I1EJ70-F1
#
_cell.length_a   1.000
_cell.length_b   1.000
_cell.length_c   1.000
_cell.angle_alpha   90.00
_cell.angle_beta   90.00
_cell.angle_gamma   90.00
#
_symmetry.space_group_name_H-M   'P 1'
#
loop_
_entity.id
_entity.type
_entity.pdbx_description
1 polymer ?
#
loop_
_entity_poly.entity_id
_entity_poly.type
_entity_poly.pdbx_seq_one_letter_code
_entity_poly.pdbx_strand_id
1 'polypeptide(L)'
;MADLKLLTERVVEKEKAALRQKVEQTQVEAEDEIQASQAAEAANRQQLKDDVKAKVEREYAIKKNTLEIQKRNAILSAKQNVLSKVIADAKEKMNTIDAKTFQVFVVSVLQQFKNEEKVTLTFGEKSAHLVDENWIRTNGPKELTVHVASETIPDKSGFIVEKAGIDYNFIFDTLVDEVKSDILSDISNELF
;
A
#
# COMPACT_ATOMS: atom_id res chain seq x y z
N MET A 1 57.93 -80.06 -45.24
CA MET A 1 58.21 -79.04 -44.20
C MET A 1 57.93 -77.61 -44.66
N ALA A 2 58.05 -77.28 -45.96
CA ALA A 2 57.80 -75.93 -46.47
C ALA A 2 56.31 -75.50 -46.41
N ASP A 3 55.36 -76.39 -46.71
CA ASP A 3 53.92 -76.06 -46.70
C ASP A 3 53.35 -75.74 -45.32
N LEU A 4 53.82 -76.43 -44.28
CA LEU A 4 53.38 -76.14 -42.91
C LEU A 4 53.83 -74.73 -42.49
N LYS A 5 55.06 -74.33 -42.83
CA LYS A 5 55.62 -73.01 -42.49
C LYS A 5 54.85 -71.86 -43.15
N LEU A 6 54.48 -72.04 -44.42
CA LEU A 6 53.71 -71.09 -45.22
C LEU A 6 52.27 -70.93 -44.71
N LEU A 7 51.66 -72.03 -44.24
CA LEU A 7 50.34 -72.00 -43.63
C LEU A 7 50.36 -71.26 -42.29
N THR A 8 51.38 -71.51 -41.46
CA THR A 8 51.55 -70.82 -40.18
C THR A 8 51.79 -69.32 -40.36
N GLU A 9 52.61 -68.91 -41.34
CA GLU A 9 52.83 -67.50 -41.68
C GLU A 9 51.56 -66.80 -42.13
N ARG A 10 50.74 -67.43 -42.99
CA ARG A 10 49.45 -66.86 -43.41
C ARG A 10 48.46 -66.70 -42.25
N VAL A 11 48.40 -67.65 -41.33
CA VAL A 11 47.54 -67.56 -40.15
C VAL A 11 48.01 -66.43 -39.24
N VAL A 12 49.32 -66.32 -39.01
CA VAL A 12 49.92 -65.24 -38.19
C VAL A 12 49.68 -63.85 -38.82
N GLU A 13 49.84 -63.70 -40.13
CA GLU A 13 49.56 -62.41 -40.79
C GLU A 13 48.07 -62.05 -40.79
N LYS A 14 47.18 -63.04 -40.94
CA LYS A 14 45.73 -62.82 -40.84
C LYS A 14 45.31 -62.38 -39.43
N GLU A 15 45.86 -63.02 -38.39
CA GLU A 15 45.65 -62.65 -36.98
C GLU A 15 46.20 -61.24 -36.69
N LYS A 16 47.41 -60.91 -37.17
CA LYS A 16 47.98 -59.56 -37.04
C LYS A 16 47.13 -58.50 -37.73
N ALA A 17 46.62 -58.78 -38.93
CA ALA A 17 45.75 -57.87 -39.65
C ALA A 17 44.42 -57.64 -38.91
N ALA A 18 43.81 -58.71 -38.38
CA ALA A 18 42.62 -58.62 -37.55
C ALA A 18 42.87 -57.84 -36.25
N LEU A 19 44.04 -58.03 -35.61
CA LEU A 19 44.44 -57.28 -34.42
C LEU A 19 44.61 -55.79 -34.73
N ARG A 20 45.27 -55.45 -35.84
CA ARG A 20 45.47 -54.06 -36.28
C ARG A 20 44.14 -53.38 -36.56
N GLN A 21 43.24 -54.04 -37.30
CA GLN A 21 41.91 -53.53 -37.58
C GLN A 21 41.11 -53.31 -36.29
N LYS A 22 41.23 -54.22 -35.32
CA LYS A 22 40.56 -54.07 -34.02
C LYS A 22 41.13 -52.92 -33.20
N VAL A 23 42.45 -52.73 -33.20
CA VAL A 23 43.11 -51.60 -32.51
C VAL A 23 42.70 -50.27 -33.14
N GLU A 24 42.69 -50.19 -34.47
CA GLU A 24 42.31 -48.99 -35.22
C GLU A 24 40.84 -48.64 -34.98
N GLN A 25 39.95 -49.64 -35.00
CA GLN A 25 38.54 -49.46 -34.68
C GLN A 25 38.30 -49.01 -33.22
N THR A 26 39.04 -49.59 -32.27
CA THR A 26 38.97 -49.18 -30.86
C THR A 26 39.50 -47.75 -30.66
N GLN A 27 40.51 -47.34 -31.42
CA GLN A 27 41.02 -45.96 -31.39
C GLN A 27 40.01 -44.96 -31.92
N VAL A 28 39.35 -45.26 -33.05
CA VAL A 28 38.30 -44.41 -33.60
C VAL A 28 37.12 -44.30 -32.63
N GLU A 29 36.67 -45.42 -32.06
CA GLU A 29 35.58 -45.43 -31.07
C GLU A 29 35.94 -44.61 -29.82
N ALA A 30 37.18 -44.71 -29.32
CA ALA A 30 37.66 -43.91 -28.19
C ALA A 30 37.76 -42.42 -28.52
N GLU A 31 38.21 -42.06 -29.72
CA GLU A 31 38.26 -40.66 -30.17
C GLU A 31 36.85 -40.06 -30.32
N ASP A 32 35.91 -40.82 -30.89
CA ASP A 32 34.51 -40.41 -31.01
C ASP A 32 33.85 -40.23 -29.63
N GLU A 33 34.12 -41.13 -28.68
CA GLU A 33 33.60 -41.03 -27.31
C GLU A 33 34.18 -39.80 -26.57
N ILE A 34 35.48 -39.52 -26.75
CA ILE A 34 36.11 -38.31 -26.19
C ILE A 34 35.50 -37.05 -26.79
N GLN A 35 35.30 -37.00 -28.11
CA GLN A 35 34.69 -35.84 -28.77
C GLN A 35 33.24 -35.64 -28.34
N ALA A 36 32.45 -36.71 -28.25
CA ALA A 36 31.08 -36.66 -27.77
C ALA A 36 31.00 -36.16 -26.31
N SER A 37 31.89 -36.64 -25.44
CA SER A 37 31.99 -36.18 -24.05
C SER A 37 32.36 -34.70 -23.95
N GLN A 38 33.34 -34.23 -24.74
CA GLN A 38 33.71 -32.81 -24.78
C GLN A 38 32.58 -31.91 -25.30
N ALA A 39 31.84 -32.36 -26.32
CA ALA A 39 30.69 -31.63 -26.84
C ALA A 39 29.56 -31.55 -25.80
N ALA A 40 29.28 -32.65 -25.09
CA ALA A 40 28.29 -32.69 -24.02
C ALA A 40 28.66 -31.75 -22.85
N GLU A 41 29.93 -31.75 -22.43
CA GLU A 41 30.42 -30.85 -21.39
C GLU A 41 30.37 -29.36 -21.81
N ALA A 42 30.69 -29.06 -23.07
CA ALA A 42 30.56 -27.71 -23.60
C ALA A 42 29.09 -27.24 -23.63
N ALA A 43 28.18 -28.10 -24.05
CA ALA A 43 26.74 -27.83 -24.06
C ALA A 43 26.20 -27.62 -22.63
N ASN A 44 26.54 -28.51 -21.69
CA ASN A 44 26.16 -28.38 -20.28
C ASN A 44 26.68 -27.08 -19.67
N ARG A 45 27.95 -26.71 -19.96
CA ARG A 45 28.54 -25.47 -19.47
C ARG A 45 27.83 -24.24 -20.04
N GLN A 46 27.43 -24.29 -21.31
CA GLN A 46 26.69 -23.20 -21.93
C GLN A 46 25.29 -23.07 -21.33
N GLN A 47 24.58 -24.17 -21.17
CA GLN A 47 23.26 -24.19 -20.52
C GLN A 47 23.33 -23.64 -19.10
N LEU A 48 24.32 -24.06 -18.31
CA LEU A 48 24.50 -23.57 -16.94
C LEU A 48 24.78 -22.05 -16.90
N LYS A 49 25.54 -21.52 -17.87
CA LYS A 49 25.76 -20.08 -18.00
C LYS A 49 24.47 -19.33 -18.34
N ASP A 50 23.69 -19.87 -19.26
CA ASP A 50 22.43 -19.26 -19.69
C ASP A 50 21.39 -19.28 -18.56
N ASP A 51 21.31 -20.38 -17.81
CA ASP A 51 20.45 -20.50 -16.62
C ASP A 51 20.84 -19.51 -15.53
N VAL A 52 22.15 -19.38 -15.24
CA VAL A 52 22.65 -18.41 -14.26
C VAL A 52 22.35 -16.98 -14.72
N LYS A 53 22.58 -16.67 -16.00
CA LYS A 53 22.29 -15.35 -16.56
C LYS A 53 20.79 -15.02 -16.47
N ALA A 54 19.93 -15.93 -16.89
CA ALA A 54 18.47 -15.77 -16.82
C ALA A 54 18.00 -15.57 -15.37
N LYS A 55 18.58 -16.32 -14.42
CA LYS A 55 18.29 -16.17 -12.99
C LYS A 55 18.69 -14.79 -12.48
N VAL A 56 19.91 -14.33 -12.78
CA VAL A 56 20.41 -13.01 -12.36
C VAL A 56 19.56 -11.88 -12.96
N GLU A 57 19.23 -11.96 -14.25
CA GLU A 57 18.37 -10.97 -14.92
C GLU A 57 16.97 -10.91 -14.28
N ARG A 58 16.39 -12.08 -13.98
CA ARG A 58 15.10 -12.17 -13.29
C ARG A 58 15.16 -11.58 -11.89
N GLU A 59 16.17 -11.93 -11.10
CA GLU A 59 16.36 -11.38 -9.76
C GLU A 59 16.58 -9.87 -9.79
N TYR A 60 17.35 -9.37 -10.76
CA TYR A 60 17.55 -7.95 -10.96
C TYR A 60 16.25 -7.22 -11.27
N ALA A 61 15.45 -7.74 -12.21
CA ALA A 61 14.13 -7.18 -12.55
C ALA A 61 13.19 -7.16 -11.33
N ILE A 62 13.14 -8.24 -10.54
CA ILE A 62 12.34 -8.31 -9.31
C ILE A 62 12.80 -7.25 -8.30
N LYS A 63 14.11 -7.15 -8.04
CA LYS A 63 14.67 -6.16 -7.11
C LYS A 63 14.38 -4.74 -7.55
N LYS A 64 14.56 -4.43 -8.84
CA LYS A 64 14.26 -3.12 -9.40
C LYS A 64 12.78 -2.74 -9.21
N ASN A 65 11.86 -3.64 -9.57
CA ASN A 65 10.43 -3.39 -9.38
C ASN A 65 10.06 -3.23 -7.90
N THR A 66 10.68 -4.03 -7.02
CA THR A 66 10.47 -3.92 -5.57
C THR A 66 10.89 -2.56 -5.05
N LEU A 67 12.05 -2.04 -5.48
CA LEU A 67 12.52 -0.71 -5.10
C LEU A 67 11.60 0.41 -5.60
N GLU A 68 11.09 0.32 -6.82
CA GLU A 68 10.14 1.31 -7.35
C GLU A 68 8.81 1.31 -6.56
N ILE A 69 8.30 0.12 -6.20
CA ILE A 69 7.10 -0.01 -5.36
C ILE A 69 7.37 0.59 -3.98
N GLN A 70 8.50 0.27 -3.35
CA GLN A 70 8.88 0.82 -2.05
C GLN A 70 8.98 2.34 -2.09
N LYS A 71 9.61 2.90 -3.12
CA LYS A 71 9.70 4.35 -3.34
C LYS A 71 8.32 4.98 -3.46
N ARG A 72 7.43 4.42 -4.28
CA ARG A 72 6.07 4.92 -4.46
C ARG A 72 5.29 4.89 -3.15
N ASN A 73 5.38 3.79 -2.40
CA ASN A 73 4.69 3.64 -1.12
C ASN A 73 5.23 4.60 -0.06
N ALA A 74 6.55 4.82 -0.03
CA ALA A 74 7.16 5.78 0.89
C ALA A 74 6.66 7.21 0.63
N ILE A 75 6.61 7.63 -0.64
CA ILE A 75 6.07 8.94 -1.03
C ILE A 75 4.60 9.04 -0.64
N LEU A 76 3.79 8.03 -0.97
CA LEU A 76 2.36 8.03 -0.64
C LEU A 76 2.13 8.13 0.87
N SER A 77 2.88 7.37 1.67
CA SER A 77 2.79 7.41 3.12
C SER A 77 3.17 8.78 3.67
N ALA A 78 4.23 9.40 3.16
CA ALA A 78 4.63 10.75 3.56
C ALA A 78 3.52 11.77 3.25
N LYS A 79 2.90 11.70 2.05
CA LYS A 79 1.77 12.56 1.68
C LYS A 79 0.58 12.38 2.62
N GLN A 80 0.19 11.13 2.90
CA GLN A 80 -0.91 10.82 3.82
C GLN A 80 -0.67 11.32 5.24
N ASN A 81 0.58 11.26 5.71
CA ASN A 81 0.95 11.77 7.04
C ASN A 81 0.78 13.29 7.12
N VAL A 82 1.21 14.02 6.09
CA VAL A 82 1.01 15.47 6.02
C VAL A 82 -0.48 15.82 6.01
N LEU A 83 -1.28 15.15 5.17
CA LEU A 83 -2.72 15.38 5.11
C LEU A 83 -3.39 15.09 6.46
N SER A 84 -3.02 13.99 7.11
CA SER A 84 -3.57 13.62 8.42
C SER A 84 -3.23 14.66 9.49
N LYS A 85 -2.01 15.22 9.44
CA LYS A 85 -1.59 16.30 10.32
C LYS A 85 -2.40 17.58 10.09
N VAL A 86 -2.59 17.99 8.84
CA VAL A 86 -3.40 19.17 8.50
C VAL A 86 -4.82 19.05 9.04
N ILE A 87 -5.44 17.88 8.90
CA ILE A 87 -6.79 17.63 9.44
C ILE A 87 -6.78 17.66 10.98
N ALA A 88 -5.77 17.07 11.63
CA ALA A 88 -5.64 17.13 13.08
C ALA A 88 -5.48 18.57 13.59
N ASP A 89 -4.63 19.36 12.95
CA ASP A 89 -4.42 20.77 13.27
C ASP A 89 -5.72 21.59 13.06
N ALA A 90 -6.52 21.24 12.04
CA ALA A 90 -7.83 21.87 11.82
C ALA A 90 -8.81 21.54 12.96
N LYS A 91 -8.88 20.28 13.41
CA LYS A 91 -9.70 19.88 14.57
C LYS A 91 -9.25 20.60 15.84
N GLU A 92 -7.95 20.72 16.09
CA GLU A 92 -7.42 21.45 17.24
C GLU A 92 -7.85 22.93 17.22
N LYS A 93 -7.74 23.58 16.06
CA LYS A 93 -8.20 24.97 15.89
C LYS A 93 -9.70 25.13 16.12
N MET A 94 -10.52 24.21 15.62
CA MET A 94 -11.97 24.25 15.87
C MET A 94 -12.32 23.98 17.33
N ASN A 95 -11.58 23.09 18.01
CA ASN A 95 -11.75 22.83 19.43
C ASN A 95 -11.35 24.01 20.33
N THR A 96 -10.51 24.93 19.81
CA THR A 96 -10.03 26.14 20.50
C THR A 96 -10.63 27.43 19.92
N ILE A 97 -11.76 27.30 19.22
CA ILE A 97 -12.44 28.43 18.58
C ILE A 97 -12.84 29.49 19.62
N ASP A 98 -12.78 30.76 19.22
CA ASP A 98 -13.15 31.86 20.11
C ASP A 98 -14.67 31.92 20.34
N ALA A 99 -15.06 32.52 21.48
CA ALA A 99 -16.45 32.63 21.89
C ALA A 99 -17.35 33.31 20.85
N LYS A 100 -16.86 34.35 20.17
CA LYS A 100 -17.67 35.12 19.21
C LYS A 100 -17.97 34.29 17.97
N THR A 101 -16.97 33.58 17.43
CA THR A 101 -17.16 32.71 16.27
C THR A 101 -18.05 31.52 16.63
N PHE A 102 -17.86 30.91 17.81
CA PHE A 102 -18.73 29.84 18.30
C PHE A 102 -20.19 30.29 18.43
N GLN A 103 -20.41 31.46 19.02
CA GLN A 103 -21.73 32.09 19.16
C GLN A 103 -22.43 32.28 17.82
N VAL A 104 -21.73 32.82 16.81
CA VAL A 104 -22.26 32.96 15.45
C VAL A 104 -22.63 31.61 14.84
N PHE A 105 -21.79 30.59 15.06
CA PHE A 105 -22.04 29.24 14.60
C PHE A 105 -23.32 28.64 15.22
N VAL A 106 -23.47 28.74 16.55
CA VAL A 106 -24.68 28.27 17.28
C VAL A 106 -25.95 28.92 16.72
N VAL A 107 -25.95 30.25 16.56
CA VAL A 107 -27.12 30.97 16.02
C VAL A 107 -27.43 30.53 14.58
N SER A 108 -26.39 30.37 13.75
CA SER A 108 -26.54 29.95 12.35
C SER A 108 -27.14 28.55 12.23
N VAL A 109 -26.75 27.63 13.12
CA VAL A 109 -27.34 26.28 13.18
C VAL A 109 -28.78 26.34 13.67
N LEU A 110 -29.06 27.07 14.76
CA LEU A 110 -30.43 27.19 15.30
C LEU A 110 -31.41 27.81 14.30
N GLN A 111 -30.96 28.71 13.42
CA GLN A 111 -31.78 29.25 12.34
C GLN A 111 -32.30 28.18 11.35
N GLN A 112 -31.59 27.06 11.21
CA GLN A 112 -32.04 25.94 10.38
C GLN A 112 -33.23 25.20 11.00
N PHE A 113 -33.41 25.32 12.32
CA PHE A 113 -34.50 24.72 13.09
C PHE A 113 -35.61 25.71 13.46
N LYS A 114 -35.61 26.92 12.89
CA LYS A 114 -36.58 27.99 13.24
C LYS A 114 -38.07 27.63 13.05
N ASN A 115 -38.35 26.61 12.25
CA ASN A 115 -39.73 26.14 11.99
C ASN A 115 -40.18 25.09 13.01
N GLU A 116 -39.30 24.68 13.92
CA GLU A 116 -39.59 23.71 14.97
C GLU A 116 -40.11 24.42 16.23
N GLU A 117 -40.99 23.76 16.99
CA GLU A 117 -41.52 24.34 18.22
C GLU A 117 -40.50 24.30 19.36
N LYS A 118 -39.78 23.18 19.48
CA LYS A 118 -38.82 22.93 20.56
C LYS A 118 -37.64 22.08 20.09
N VAL A 119 -36.45 22.47 20.53
CA VAL A 119 -35.23 21.66 20.41
C VAL A 119 -34.47 21.62 21.74
N THR A 120 -33.73 20.55 21.97
CA THR A 120 -32.80 20.43 23.09
C THR A 120 -31.37 20.56 22.58
N LEU A 121 -30.54 21.37 23.24
CA LEU A 121 -29.12 21.53 22.95
C LEU A 121 -28.29 20.85 24.04
N THR A 122 -27.38 19.98 23.63
CA THR A 122 -26.39 19.36 24.51
C THR A 122 -25.01 19.79 24.07
N PHE A 123 -24.31 20.56 24.90
CA PHE A 123 -23.00 21.11 24.57
C PHE A 123 -21.86 20.13 24.86
N GLY A 124 -20.79 20.21 24.07
CA GLY A 124 -19.50 19.64 24.45
C GLY A 124 -18.89 20.41 25.63
N GLU A 125 -18.22 19.69 26.54
CA GLU A 125 -17.59 20.23 27.75
C GLU A 125 -16.67 21.42 27.45
N LYS A 126 -15.89 21.37 26.37
CA LYS A 126 -14.95 22.43 25.97
C LYS A 126 -15.65 23.70 25.50
N SER A 127 -16.90 23.61 25.02
CA SER A 127 -17.67 24.72 24.47
C SER A 127 -18.84 25.18 25.35
N ALA A 128 -19.19 24.42 26.40
CA ALA A 128 -20.34 24.70 27.25
C ALA A 128 -20.27 26.07 27.95
N HIS A 129 -19.07 26.59 28.20
CA HIS A 129 -18.87 27.89 28.85
C HIS A 129 -18.97 29.10 27.90
N LEU A 130 -19.02 28.87 26.58
CA LEU A 130 -19.00 29.93 25.57
C LEU A 130 -20.39 30.54 25.33
N VAL A 131 -21.44 29.78 25.64
CA VAL A 131 -22.85 30.11 25.38
C VAL A 131 -23.70 29.59 26.51
N ASP A 132 -24.56 30.43 27.07
CA ASP A 132 -25.56 30.04 28.05
C ASP A 132 -27.00 30.17 27.48
N GLU A 133 -27.97 29.61 28.21
CA GLU A 133 -29.38 29.63 27.81
C GLU A 133 -29.94 31.06 27.70
N ASN A 134 -29.47 32.00 28.53
CA ASN A 134 -29.89 33.40 28.49
C ASN A 134 -29.42 34.09 27.21
N TRP A 135 -28.19 33.81 26.79
CA TRP A 135 -27.59 34.30 25.58
C TRP A 135 -28.32 33.76 24.35
N ILE A 136 -28.66 32.46 24.33
CA ILE A 136 -29.43 31.84 23.25
C ILE A 136 -30.82 32.46 23.16
N ARG A 137 -31.51 32.66 24.28
CA ARG A 137 -32.84 33.29 24.30
C ARG A 137 -32.82 34.71 23.74
N THR A 138 -31.69 35.42 23.85
CA THR A 138 -31.54 36.80 23.38
C THR A 138 -31.16 36.88 21.90
N ASN A 139 -30.30 35.97 21.43
CA ASN A 139 -29.67 36.05 20.10
C ASN A 139 -30.16 34.98 19.10
N GLY A 140 -30.87 33.96 19.58
CA GLY A 140 -31.45 32.90 18.77
C GLY A 140 -32.78 33.28 18.11
N PRO A 141 -33.33 32.38 17.25
CA PRO A 141 -34.63 32.58 16.64
C PRO A 141 -35.74 32.65 17.69
N LYS A 142 -36.62 33.66 17.59
CA LYS A 142 -37.64 33.95 18.61
C LYS A 142 -38.79 32.96 18.61
N GLU A 143 -39.02 32.34 17.47
CA GLU A 143 -40.10 31.38 17.24
C GLU A 143 -39.75 29.97 17.76
N LEU A 144 -38.49 29.73 18.12
CA LEU A 144 -37.97 28.43 18.55
C LEU A 144 -37.73 28.41 20.06
N THR A 145 -38.31 27.43 20.76
CA THR A 145 -37.98 27.19 22.16
C THR A 145 -36.75 26.30 22.25
N VAL A 146 -35.62 26.86 22.70
CA VAL A 146 -34.37 26.13 22.88
C VAL A 146 -34.17 25.80 24.36
N HIS A 147 -34.07 24.52 24.69
CA HIS A 147 -33.70 24.07 26.03
C HIS A 147 -32.25 23.62 26.05
N VAL A 148 -31.44 24.14 26.97
CA VAL A 148 -30.05 23.68 27.13
C VAL A 148 -30.01 22.57 28.18
N ALA A 149 -29.53 21.39 27.80
CA ALA A 149 -29.35 20.27 28.71
C ALA A 149 -28.28 20.60 29.76
N SER A 150 -28.48 20.10 30.99
CA SER A 150 -27.49 20.24 32.06
C SER A 150 -26.26 19.35 31.88
N GLU A 151 -26.43 18.27 31.12
CA GLU A 151 -25.35 17.33 30.83
C GLU A 151 -24.50 17.85 29.65
N THR A 152 -23.20 17.61 29.73
CA THR A 152 -22.24 17.97 28.68
C THR A 152 -21.53 16.74 28.16
N ILE A 153 -21.15 16.77 26.88
CA ILE A 153 -20.40 15.68 26.25
C ILE A 153 -18.91 15.83 26.61
N PRO A 154 -18.31 14.85 27.30
CA PRO A 154 -16.95 14.97 27.84
C PRO A 154 -15.90 15.08 26.73
N ASP A 155 -14.88 15.91 26.96
CA ASP A 155 -13.73 16.14 26.06
C ASP A 155 -14.07 16.62 24.63
N LYS A 156 -15.32 16.99 24.36
CA LYS A 156 -15.77 17.47 23.04
C LYS A 156 -16.02 18.97 22.99
N SER A 157 -15.89 19.55 21.79
CA SER A 157 -16.30 20.92 21.47
C SER A 157 -17.34 20.91 20.35
N GLY A 158 -18.31 21.82 20.41
CA GLY A 158 -19.50 21.80 19.57
C GLY A 158 -20.75 21.48 20.38
N PHE A 159 -21.79 20.99 19.72
CA PHE A 159 -23.05 20.64 20.37
C PHE A 159 -23.85 19.63 19.56
N ILE A 160 -24.86 19.06 20.17
CA ILE A 160 -25.88 18.24 19.52
C ILE A 160 -27.22 18.96 19.63
N VAL A 161 -27.99 18.98 18.55
CA VAL A 161 -29.37 19.44 18.54
C VAL A 161 -30.27 18.21 18.49
N GLU A 162 -31.01 17.96 19.56
CA GLU A 162 -32.06 16.96 19.57
C GLU A 162 -33.39 17.59 19.14
N LYS A 163 -34.00 17.01 18.11
CA LYS A 163 -35.33 17.37 17.61
C LYS A 163 -36.19 16.12 17.53
N ALA A 164 -37.26 16.07 18.33
CA ALA A 164 -38.26 14.98 18.29
C ALA A 164 -37.64 13.57 18.33
N GLY A 165 -36.58 13.37 19.14
CA GLY A 165 -35.85 12.11 19.27
C GLY A 165 -34.83 11.83 18.17
N ILE A 166 -34.51 12.81 17.32
CA ILE A 166 -33.44 12.74 16.32
C ILE A 166 -32.30 13.67 16.74
N ASP A 167 -31.11 13.11 16.89
CA ASP A 167 -29.89 13.85 17.22
C ASP A 167 -29.16 14.31 15.97
N TYR A 168 -28.99 15.63 15.84
CA TYR A 168 -28.18 16.26 14.81
C TYR A 168 -26.84 16.65 15.42
N ASN A 169 -25.76 16.01 14.96
CA ASN A 169 -24.43 16.14 15.53
C ASN A 169 -23.67 17.33 14.92
N PHE A 170 -23.38 18.34 15.74
CA PHE A 170 -22.54 19.49 15.38
C PHE A 170 -21.25 19.55 16.23
N ILE A 171 -20.77 18.38 16.67
CA ILE A 171 -19.46 18.25 17.29
C ILE A 171 -18.39 18.43 16.21
N PHE A 172 -17.44 19.33 16.47
CA PHE A 172 -16.48 19.74 15.45
C PHE A 172 -15.62 18.60 14.91
N ASP A 173 -15.21 17.66 15.75
CA ASP A 173 -14.47 16.49 15.30
C ASP A 173 -15.26 15.68 14.26
N THR A 174 -16.57 15.51 14.48
CA THR A 174 -17.48 14.79 13.59
C THR A 174 -17.70 15.56 12.30
N LEU A 175 -17.98 16.87 12.40
CA LEU A 175 -18.17 17.72 11.22
C LEU A 175 -16.92 17.72 10.33
N VAL A 176 -15.73 17.82 10.92
CA VAL A 176 -14.47 17.74 10.16
C VAL A 176 -14.31 16.38 9.49
N ASP A 177 -14.68 15.29 10.16
CA ASP A 177 -14.60 13.95 9.56
C ASP A 177 -15.63 13.75 8.43
N GLU A 178 -16.82 14.34 8.54
CA GLU A 178 -17.84 14.30 7.48
C GLU A 178 -17.39 15.03 6.22
N VAL A 179 -16.84 16.24 6.36
CA VAL A 179 -16.35 17.01 5.19
C VAL A 179 -14.99 16.54 4.69
N LYS A 180 -14.29 15.68 5.46
CA LYS A 180 -12.93 15.24 5.16
C LYS A 180 -12.81 14.65 3.78
N SER A 181 -13.72 13.77 3.35
CA SER A 181 -13.64 13.15 2.02
C SER A 181 -13.66 14.18 0.91
N ASP A 182 -14.42 15.23 1.11
CA ASP A 182 -14.74 16.22 0.09
C ASP A 182 -13.61 17.24 -0.04
N ILE A 183 -13.02 17.66 1.09
CA ILE A 183 -11.91 18.62 1.10
C ILE A 183 -10.54 17.97 0.87
N LEU A 184 -10.39 16.65 1.09
CA LEU A 184 -9.09 15.98 1.01
C LEU A 184 -8.50 16.07 -0.39
N SER A 185 -9.34 15.97 -1.42
CA SER A 185 -8.91 16.11 -2.82
C SER A 185 -8.36 17.50 -3.10
N ASP A 186 -9.04 18.55 -2.64
CA ASP A 186 -8.62 19.93 -2.84
C ASP A 186 -7.32 20.23 -2.09
N ILE A 187 -7.25 19.85 -0.80
CA ILE A 187 -6.04 20.00 0.02
C ILE A 187 -4.87 19.24 -0.61
N SER A 188 -5.10 18.03 -1.14
CA SER A 188 -4.05 17.25 -1.79
C SER A 188 -3.52 17.91 -3.06
N ASN A 189 -4.38 18.57 -3.84
CA ASN A 189 -4.00 19.27 -5.07
C ASN A 189 -3.25 20.58 -4.79
N GLU A 190 -3.55 21.23 -3.66
CA GLU A 190 -2.87 22.47 -3.26
C GLU A 190 -1.49 22.20 -2.66
N LEU A 191 -1.33 21.09 -1.93
CA LEU A 191 -0.09 20.74 -1.23
C LEU A 191 0.94 19.98 -2.07
N PHE A 192 0.54 19.25 -3.12
CA PHE A 192 1.42 18.33 -3.87
C PHE A 192 1.22 18.37 -5.37
#